data_AF-A0A7Y2U2K4-F1
#
_entry.id   AF-A0A7Y2U2K4-F1
#
_cell.length_a   1.000
_cell.length_b   1.000
_cell.length_c   1.000
_cell.angle_alpha   90.00
_cell.angle_beta   90.00
_cell.angle_gamma   90.00
#
_symmetry.space_group_name_H-M   'P 1'
#
loop_
_entity.id
_entity.type
_entity.pdbx_description
1 polymer ?
#
loop_
_entity_poly.entity_id
_entity_poly.type
_entity_poly.pdbx_seq_one_letter_code
_entity_poly.pdbx_strand_id
1 'polypeptide(L)'
;MVFKKLAVIAATLAALAAFSIGNVAAQDVDLTDNATCFECHEGGGSDEPMEVDGAKIHNADGSFTVEAHEMWSCVDCHADITDIPHDTEKDRAVDCLQCHEEVPQAE
;
A
#
# COMPACT_ATOMS: atom_id res chain seq x y z
N MET A 1 -15.36 -13.63 -56.25
CA MET A 1 -14.94 -14.28 -54.97
C MET A 1 -13.75 -13.60 -54.29
N VAL A 2 -12.87 -12.90 -55.04
CA VAL A 2 -11.70 -12.19 -54.49
C VAL A 2 -12.09 -10.96 -53.63
N PHE A 3 -13.07 -10.16 -54.07
CA PHE A 3 -13.56 -8.98 -53.32
C PHE A 3 -14.17 -9.29 -51.94
N LYS A 4 -14.79 -10.47 -51.78
CA LYS A 4 -15.38 -10.91 -50.51
C LYS A 4 -14.30 -11.29 -49.48
N LYS A 5 -13.13 -11.77 -49.94
CA LYS A 5 -11.97 -12.08 -49.08
C LYS A 5 -11.25 -10.81 -48.61
N LEU A 6 -11.18 -9.78 -49.44
CA LEU A 6 -10.61 -8.47 -49.08
C LEU A 6 -11.42 -7.74 -48.00
N ALA A 7 -12.75 -7.84 -48.03
CA ALA A 7 -13.61 -7.22 -47.01
C ALA A 7 -13.49 -7.89 -45.62
N VAL A 8 -13.28 -9.21 -45.58
CA VAL A 8 -13.09 -9.96 -44.32
C VAL A 8 -11.71 -9.69 -43.71
N ILE A 9 -10.67 -9.51 -44.53
CA ILE A 9 -9.32 -9.16 -44.07
C ILE A 9 -9.26 -7.72 -43.52
N ALA A 10 -10.01 -6.78 -44.12
CA ALA A 10 -10.10 -5.41 -43.61
C ALA A 10 -10.87 -5.33 -42.27
N ALA A 11 -11.87 -6.21 -42.07
CA ALA A 11 -12.65 -6.25 -40.83
C ALA A 11 -11.88 -6.87 -39.65
N THR A 12 -10.92 -7.79 -39.90
CA THR A 12 -10.09 -8.36 -38.83
C THR A 12 -8.94 -7.43 -38.41
N LEU A 13 -8.43 -6.58 -39.29
CA LEU A 13 -7.39 -5.59 -38.94
C LEU A 13 -7.91 -4.42 -38.08
N ALA A 14 -9.20 -4.08 -38.17
CA ALA A 14 -9.81 -3.03 -37.36
C ALA A 14 -10.11 -3.46 -35.91
N ALA A 15 -10.13 -4.76 -35.61
CA ALA A 15 -10.46 -5.29 -34.28
C ALA A 15 -9.24 -5.41 -33.34
N LEU A 16 -8.01 -5.31 -33.85
CA LEU A 16 -6.79 -5.42 -33.03
C LEU A 16 -6.32 -4.08 -32.42
N ALA A 17 -6.95 -2.96 -32.75
CA ALA A 17 -6.53 -1.64 -32.26
C ALA A 17 -7.12 -1.26 -30.87
N ALA A 18 -7.93 -2.13 -30.26
CA ALA A 18 -8.62 -1.83 -29.00
C ALA A 18 -8.07 -2.57 -27.78
N PHE A 19 -6.93 -3.28 -27.89
CA PHE A 19 -6.20 -3.72 -26.70
C PHE A 19 -5.31 -2.58 -26.23
N SER A 20 -5.95 -1.55 -25.68
CA SER A 20 -5.27 -0.56 -24.85
C SER A 20 -4.69 -1.33 -23.68
N ILE A 21 -3.42 -1.68 -23.78
CA ILE A 21 -2.60 -2.07 -22.63
C ILE A 21 -2.74 -0.88 -21.68
N GLY A 22 -3.51 -1.06 -20.61
CA GLY A 22 -3.58 -0.08 -19.54
C GLY A 22 -2.16 0.11 -19.05
N ASN A 23 -1.54 1.21 -19.47
CA ASN A 23 -0.39 1.73 -18.75
C ASN A 23 -0.97 2.07 -17.38
N VAL A 24 -0.74 1.20 -16.41
CA VAL A 24 -0.76 1.60 -15.00
C VAL A 24 0.39 2.59 -14.89
N ALA A 25 0.10 3.85 -15.20
CA ALA A 25 0.95 4.93 -14.75
C ALA A 25 1.05 4.77 -13.24
N ALA A 26 2.27 4.80 -12.70
CA ALA A 26 2.48 4.90 -11.27
C ALA A 26 1.56 6.02 -10.77
N GLN A 27 0.55 5.64 -10.01
CA GLN A 27 -0.31 6.62 -9.37
C GLN A 27 0.59 7.28 -8.33
N ASP A 28 0.65 8.61 -8.30
CA ASP A 28 1.22 9.32 -7.14
C ASP A 28 0.28 9.00 -5.98
N VAL A 29 0.56 7.91 -5.28
CA VAL A 29 -0.19 7.47 -4.10
C VAL A 29 0.29 8.31 -2.94
N ASP A 30 -0.65 8.97 -2.27
CA ASP A 30 -0.34 9.70 -1.04
C ASP A 30 -0.13 8.71 0.11
N LEU A 31 1.13 8.44 0.42
CA LEU A 31 1.52 7.55 1.51
C LEU A 31 1.37 8.20 2.89
N THR A 32 1.10 9.51 2.96
CA THR A 32 0.86 10.22 4.21
C THR A 32 -0.60 10.10 4.67
N ASP A 33 -1.52 9.68 3.80
CA ASP A 33 -2.87 9.30 4.18
C ASP A 33 -2.90 7.85 4.67
N ASN A 34 -3.14 7.64 5.96
CA ASN A 34 -3.23 6.30 6.55
C ASN A 34 -4.35 5.46 5.93
N ALA A 35 -5.40 6.08 5.38
CA ALA A 35 -6.47 5.38 4.68
C ALA A 35 -5.96 4.57 3.49
N THR A 36 -4.89 5.03 2.81
CA THR A 36 -4.21 4.31 1.73
C THR A 36 -3.71 2.95 2.21
N CYS A 37 -3.13 2.88 3.42
CA CYS A 37 -2.60 1.64 3.98
C CYS A 37 -3.73 0.63 4.24
N PHE A 38 -4.91 1.12 4.65
CA PHE A 38 -6.05 0.30 5.03
C PHE A 38 -6.73 -0.39 3.83
N GLU A 39 -6.44 0.03 2.61
CA GLU A 39 -6.94 -0.65 1.40
C GLU A 39 -6.44 -2.11 1.31
N CYS A 40 -5.29 -2.41 1.93
CA CYS A 40 -4.72 -3.75 2.02
C CYS A 40 -4.54 -4.24 3.48
N HIS A 41 -4.25 -3.34 4.42
CA HIS A 41 -4.06 -3.64 5.84
C HIS A 41 -5.29 -3.26 6.67
N GLU A 42 -6.31 -4.12 6.64
CA GLU A 42 -7.53 -3.90 7.42
C GLU A 42 -7.19 -3.68 8.91
N GLY A 43 -7.64 -2.56 9.48
CA GLY A 43 -7.35 -2.20 10.86
C GLY A 43 -5.92 -1.75 11.15
N GLY A 44 -5.16 -1.35 10.14
CA GLY A 44 -3.97 -0.49 10.29
C GLY A 44 -2.63 -1.16 10.52
N GLY A 45 -2.48 -2.43 10.15
CA GLY A 45 -1.20 -3.12 10.24
C GLY A 45 -1.31 -4.61 9.95
N SER A 46 -0.34 -5.38 10.46
CA SER A 46 -0.41 -6.83 10.39
C SER A 46 -1.42 -7.38 11.41
N ASP A 47 -2.18 -8.39 11.00
CA ASP A 47 -2.94 -9.24 11.93
C ASP A 47 -2.04 -10.19 12.70
N GLU A 48 -0.76 -10.30 12.33
CA GLU A 48 0.20 -11.09 13.06
C GLU A 48 0.46 -10.49 14.45
N PRO A 49 0.44 -11.32 15.51
CA PRO A 49 0.83 -10.87 16.83
C PRO A 49 2.30 -10.45 16.82
N MET A 50 2.59 -9.29 17.40
CA MET A 50 3.96 -8.83 17.60
C MET A 50 4.66 -9.74 18.62
N GLU A 51 5.96 -10.00 18.41
CA GLU A 51 6.76 -10.82 19.34
C GLU A 51 6.84 -10.20 20.75
N VAL A 52 6.70 -8.88 20.84
CA VAL A 52 6.67 -8.11 22.09
C VAL A 52 5.25 -7.61 22.32
N ASP A 53 4.68 -7.98 23.47
CA ASP A 53 3.33 -7.58 23.85
C ASP A 53 3.21 -6.04 23.88
N GLY A 54 2.14 -5.55 23.25
CA GLY A 54 1.84 -4.14 23.04
C GLY A 54 2.83 -3.30 22.21
N ALA A 55 3.72 -3.94 21.44
CA ALA A 55 4.40 -3.26 20.32
C ALA A 55 3.43 -2.87 19.19
N LYS A 56 2.20 -3.38 19.20
CA LYS A 56 1.11 -2.97 18.30
C LYS A 56 0.51 -1.65 18.80
N ILE A 57 0.87 -0.55 18.14
CA ILE A 57 0.47 0.81 18.54
C ILE A 57 -0.82 1.32 17.88
N HIS A 58 -1.56 0.45 17.18
CA HIS A 58 -2.77 0.80 16.45
C HIS A 58 -3.95 -0.11 16.85
N ASN A 59 -5.14 0.47 16.83
CA ASN A 59 -6.41 -0.21 17.04
C ASN A 59 -6.91 -0.84 15.74
N ALA A 60 -7.88 -1.74 15.84
CA ALA A 60 -8.47 -2.43 14.69
C ALA A 60 -9.24 -1.52 13.72
N ASP A 61 -9.46 -0.24 14.06
CA ASP A 61 -10.03 0.76 13.16
C ASP A 61 -8.96 1.64 12.48
N GLY A 62 -7.67 1.34 12.70
CA GLY A 62 -6.55 2.09 12.16
C GLY A 62 -6.16 3.35 12.95
N SER A 63 -6.88 3.68 14.03
CA SER A 63 -6.44 4.72 14.98
C SER A 63 -5.24 4.25 15.81
N PHE A 64 -4.54 5.16 16.47
CA PHE A 64 -3.44 4.81 17.35
C PHE A 64 -3.93 4.53 18.78
N THR A 65 -3.21 3.66 19.52
CA THR A 65 -3.51 3.37 20.93
C THR A 65 -3.18 4.53 21.86
N VAL A 66 -2.35 5.48 21.40
CA VAL A 66 -1.93 6.68 22.13
C VAL A 66 -2.33 7.92 21.33
N GLU A 67 -3.08 8.84 21.95
CA GLU A 67 -3.58 10.07 21.33
C GLU A 67 -2.46 10.93 20.72
N ALA A 68 -1.30 10.98 21.37
CA ALA A 68 -0.13 11.71 20.87
C ALA A 68 0.37 11.21 19.50
N HIS A 69 -0.03 9.99 19.09
CA HIS A 69 0.32 9.45 17.78
C HIS A 69 -0.70 9.77 16.68
N GLU A 70 -1.88 10.30 17.00
CA GLU A 70 -2.92 10.62 16.00
C GLU A 70 -2.47 11.65 14.95
N MET A 71 -1.46 12.46 15.28
CA MET A 71 -0.89 13.43 14.34
C MET A 71 0.10 12.85 13.34
N TRP A 72 0.50 11.58 13.51
CA TRP A 72 1.49 10.91 12.66
C TRP A 72 0.84 9.98 11.65
N SER A 73 1.51 9.81 10.52
CA SER A 73 1.17 8.86 9.48
C SER A 73 1.90 7.54 9.68
N CYS A 74 1.39 6.44 9.09
CA CYS A 74 2.04 5.13 9.15
C CYS A 74 3.50 5.20 8.69
N VAL A 75 3.78 5.98 7.64
CA VAL A 75 5.12 6.15 7.07
C VAL A 75 6.07 7.00 7.91
N ASP A 76 5.59 7.71 8.94
CA ASP A 76 6.49 8.42 9.86
C ASP A 76 7.29 7.42 10.72
N CYS A 77 6.71 6.25 11.00
CA CYS A 77 7.40 5.12 11.64
C CYS A 77 7.91 4.10 10.61
N HIS A 78 7.15 3.84 9.55
CA HIS A 78 7.49 2.93 8.45
C HIS A 78 8.16 3.66 7.28
N ALA A 79 9.22 4.41 7.59
CA ALA A 79 9.89 5.29 6.63
C ALA A 79 10.57 4.55 5.44
N ASP A 80 10.69 3.23 5.51
CA ASP A 80 11.20 2.38 4.42
C ASP A 80 10.15 2.14 3.32
N ILE A 81 8.88 2.48 3.56
CA ILE A 81 7.79 2.33 2.60
C ILE A 81 7.74 3.58 1.71
N THR A 82 8.24 3.46 0.48
CA THR A 82 8.26 4.55 -0.51
C THR A 82 7.33 4.33 -1.70
N ASP A 83 6.81 3.12 -1.86
CA ASP A 83 6.05 2.70 -3.03
C ASP A 83 4.98 1.67 -2.64
N ILE A 84 3.86 1.66 -3.34
CA ILE A 84 2.83 0.63 -3.24
C ILE A 84 2.64 -0.03 -4.62
N PRO A 85 2.65 -1.37 -4.72
CA PRO A 85 2.87 -2.36 -3.65
C PRO A 85 4.29 -2.28 -3.05
N HIS A 86 4.39 -2.36 -1.73
CA HIS A 86 5.67 -2.32 -1.01
C HIS A 86 6.29 -3.72 -0.85
N ASP A 87 7.58 -3.76 -0.53
CA ASP A 87 8.44 -4.93 -0.70
C ASP A 87 8.03 -6.24 0.05
N THR A 88 7.35 -6.32 1.19
CA THR A 88 7.03 -7.58 1.94
C THR A 88 8.16 -8.55 2.35
N GLU A 89 9.26 -8.76 1.59
CA GLU A 89 10.34 -9.70 1.95
C GLU A 89 11.34 -9.12 2.97
N LYS A 90 11.27 -7.81 3.22
CA LYS A 90 12.04 -7.13 4.26
C LYS A 90 11.43 -7.32 5.64
N ASP A 91 12.28 -7.70 6.60
CA ASP A 91 12.02 -7.51 8.02
C ASP A 91 11.89 -6.01 8.28
N ARG A 92 10.70 -5.58 8.69
CA ARG A 92 10.40 -4.17 9.00
C ARG A 92 10.41 -3.97 10.49
N ALA A 93 11.36 -3.17 10.96
CA ALA A 93 11.39 -2.67 12.31
C ALA A 93 11.16 -1.15 12.28
N VAL A 94 10.34 -0.66 13.22
CA VAL A 94 10.19 0.77 13.47
C VAL A 94 11.22 1.21 14.52
N ASP A 95 11.71 2.45 14.41
CA ASP A 95 12.62 3.02 15.39
C ASP A 95 11.89 4.02 16.30
N CYS A 96 11.46 3.55 17.47
CA CYS A 96 10.78 4.39 18.48
C CYS A 96 11.69 5.52 19.00
N LEU A 97 13.02 5.36 18.88
CA LEU A 97 13.99 6.30 19.44
C LEU A 97 14.15 7.57 18.59
N GLN A 98 13.49 7.64 17.43
CA GLN A 98 13.39 8.89 16.67
C GLN A 98 12.66 9.99 17.45
N CYS A 99 11.71 9.60 18.32
CA CYS A 99 10.89 10.52 19.10
C CYS A 99 10.99 10.29 20.62
N HIS A 100 11.34 9.08 21.06
CA HIS A 100 11.45 8.73 22.48
C HIS A 100 12.91 8.60 22.94
N GLU A 101 13.20 8.97 24.19
CA GLU A 101 14.55 8.81 24.77
C GLU A 101 14.89 7.34 25.06
N GLU A 102 13.87 6.49 25.24
CA GLU A 102 13.96 5.05 25.41
C GLU A 102 12.75 4.37 24.76
N VAL A 103 12.85 3.06 24.47
CA VAL A 103 11.72 2.32 23.87
C VAL A 103 10.60 2.19 24.91
N PRO A 104 9.42 2.80 24.67
CA PRO A 104 8.31 2.70 25.60
C PRO A 104 7.89 1.24 25.81
N GLN A 105 7.59 0.88 27.06
CA GLN A 105 6.98 -0.40 27.36
C GLN A 105 5.47 -0.26 27.13
N ALA A 106 4.84 -1.30 26.59
CA ALA A 106 3.39 -1.36 26.59
C ALA A 106 2.90 -1.55 28.04
N GLU A 107 1.99 -0.69 28.47
CA GLU A 107 1.33 -0.74 29.78
C GLU A 107 -0.15 -1.12 29.66
#